data_AF-A0A284RBP6-F1
#
_entry.id   AF-A0A284RBP6-F1
#
_cell.length_a   1.000
_cell.length_b   1.000
_cell.length_c   1.000
_cell.angle_alpha   90.00
_cell.angle_beta   90.00
_cell.angle_gamma   90.00
#
_symmetry.space_group_name_H-M   'P 1'
#
loop_
_entity.id
_entity.type
_entity.pdbx_description
1 polymer ?
#
loop_
_entity_poly.entity_id
_entity_poly.type
_entity_poly.pdbx_seq_one_letter_code
_entity_poly.pdbx_strand_id
1 'polypeptide(L)'
;MFIAIIGTASAGKSTVEEYLVAKEGFTPIRLSKGTNADVCIHSVSLPYSNARMKQELTEYDQVDARSFESSYSSGFLQATVPTSTSTSSDKHLSFLSLDPTPIHSPGSYRYKSNLNMTLTFETPSAMLDYVTRNWRTRFVTVDLCTREHVERFMKRPFFMLLSVDAPILDRYRRSNSNSLEDFVRADDEYVFGQGIQDSKQSLKGMHDLVHIKIINDFRSVSALHSHLNDLNILDPSHLRPDWDTYFMTLASLAAERSNCMKRRVGAILVRDNRILSTG
;
A
#
# COMPACT_ATOMS: atom_id res chain seq x y z
N MET A 1 -2.57 10.84 -5.20
CA MET A 1 -2.68 9.40 -4.81
C MET A 1 -3.54 9.34 -3.57
N PHE A 2 -4.51 8.43 -3.52
CA PHE A 2 -5.37 8.26 -2.35
C PHE A 2 -5.32 6.81 -1.88
N ILE A 3 -4.91 6.58 -0.64
CA ILE A 3 -4.77 5.25 -0.04
C ILE A 3 -5.86 5.06 1.02
N ALA A 4 -6.65 4.00 0.88
CA ALA A 4 -7.50 3.49 1.95
C ALA A 4 -6.86 2.28 2.60
N ILE A 5 -6.76 2.26 3.92
CA ILE A 5 -6.19 1.14 4.69
C ILE A 5 -7.33 0.38 5.36
N ILE A 6 -7.46 -0.88 5.01
CA ILE A 6 -8.36 -1.85 5.67
C ILE A 6 -7.53 -2.95 6.33
N GLY A 7 -8.16 -3.79 7.14
CA GLY A 7 -7.44 -4.89 7.79
C GLY A 7 -7.98 -5.26 9.16
N THR A 8 -7.45 -6.34 9.72
CA THR A 8 -7.94 -6.96 10.95
C THR A 8 -7.66 -6.12 12.19
N ALA A 9 -8.36 -6.40 13.30
CA ALA A 9 -8.20 -5.68 14.55
C ALA A 9 -6.75 -5.81 15.07
N SER A 10 -6.16 -4.72 15.57
CA SER A 10 -4.78 -4.71 16.10
C SER A 10 -3.68 -5.18 15.12
N ALA A 11 -3.94 -5.16 13.82
CA ALA A 11 -2.94 -5.49 12.79
C ALA A 11 -1.87 -4.41 12.56
N GLY A 12 -2.06 -3.20 13.10
CA GLY A 12 -1.11 -2.08 12.93
C GLY A 12 -1.50 -1.07 11.84
N LYS A 13 -2.79 -0.99 11.46
CA LYS A 13 -3.31 -0.01 10.50
C LYS A 13 -2.90 1.44 10.85
N SER A 14 -3.07 1.84 12.11
CA SER A 14 -2.69 3.17 12.60
C SER A 14 -1.19 3.43 12.45
N THR A 15 -0.34 2.44 12.70
CA THR A 15 1.11 2.54 12.51
C THR A 15 1.47 2.74 11.04
N VAL A 16 0.79 2.06 10.11
CA VAL A 16 0.97 2.26 8.66
C VAL A 16 0.49 3.64 8.23
N GLU A 17 -0.64 4.11 8.74
CA GLU A 17 -1.13 5.47 8.50
C GLU A 17 -0.12 6.52 8.99
N GLU A 18 0.35 6.40 10.24
CA GLU A 18 1.36 7.28 10.83
C GLU A 18 2.65 7.30 10.01
N TYR A 19 3.09 6.14 9.52
CA TYR A 19 4.23 6.03 8.64
C TYR A 19 4.02 6.83 7.34
N LEU A 20 2.87 6.69 6.68
CA LEU A 20 2.56 7.42 5.44
C LEU A 20 2.45 8.94 5.69
N VAL A 21 1.89 9.36 6.81
CA VAL A 21 1.79 10.78 7.17
C VAL A 21 3.17 11.36 7.51
N ALA A 22 3.92 10.71 8.39
CA ALA A 22 5.17 11.24 8.92
C ALA A 22 6.32 11.18 7.92
N LYS A 23 6.42 10.08 7.16
CA LYS A 23 7.54 9.86 6.23
C LYS A 23 7.23 10.30 4.82
N GLU A 24 6.03 9.99 4.33
CA GLU A 24 5.64 10.21 2.93
C GLU A 24 4.77 11.45 2.70
N GLY A 25 4.47 12.21 3.76
CA GLY A 25 3.77 13.49 3.69
C GLY A 25 2.30 13.38 3.28
N PHE A 26 1.64 12.26 3.60
CA PHE A 26 0.22 12.09 3.33
C PHE A 26 -0.62 12.97 4.27
N THR A 27 -1.70 13.55 3.74
CA THR A 27 -2.70 14.24 4.54
C THR A 27 -3.75 13.24 5.01
N PRO A 28 -3.94 13.05 6.33
CA PRO A 28 -4.97 12.16 6.85
C PRO A 28 -6.37 12.75 6.63
N ILE A 29 -7.27 11.91 6.15
CA ILE A 29 -8.67 12.23 5.90
C ILE A 29 -9.57 11.31 6.73
N ARG A 30 -10.56 11.91 7.40
CA ARG A 30 -11.53 11.23 8.27
C ARG A 30 -12.98 11.46 7.87
N LEU A 31 -13.84 10.53 8.22
CA LEU A 31 -15.29 10.71 8.22
C LEU A 31 -15.73 11.15 9.62
N SER A 32 -16.55 12.20 9.72
CA SER A 32 -17.15 12.57 10.99
C SER A 32 -18.09 11.45 11.43
N LYS A 33 -18.00 11.07 12.71
CA LYS A 33 -18.92 10.11 13.31
C LYS A 33 -20.29 10.78 13.48
N GLY A 34 -21.08 10.81 12.40
CA GLY A 34 -22.48 11.23 12.44
C GLY A 34 -23.33 10.21 13.19
N THR A 35 -24.41 10.68 13.81
CA THR A 35 -25.34 9.99 14.73
C THR A 35 -26.16 8.82 14.15
N ASN A 36 -25.70 8.16 13.08
CA ASN A 36 -26.32 6.96 12.52
C ASN A 36 -25.36 5.78 12.64
N ALA A 37 -25.89 4.67 13.11
CA ALA A 37 -25.21 3.45 13.51
C ALA A 37 -24.63 2.63 12.33
N ASP A 38 -23.83 3.27 11.47
CA ASP A 38 -22.87 2.61 10.57
C ASP A 38 -21.46 2.99 11.02
N VAL A 39 -21.19 2.76 12.31
CA VAL A 39 -19.91 3.01 12.93
C VAL A 39 -19.11 1.73 12.87
N CYS A 40 -17.98 1.77 12.18
CA CYS A 40 -16.88 0.86 12.44
C CYS A 40 -16.40 1.10 13.86
N ILE A 41 -16.99 0.37 14.80
CA ILE A 41 -16.54 0.35 16.18
C ILE A 41 -15.12 -0.21 16.16
N HIS A 42 -14.25 0.40 16.95
CA HIS A 42 -12.85 0.02 17.20
C HIS A 42 -11.78 0.67 16.31
N SER A 43 -11.90 1.99 16.09
CA SER A 43 -10.76 2.89 16.34
C SER A 43 -11.00 3.63 17.67
N VAL A 44 -10.63 2.98 18.78
CA VAL A 44 -10.33 3.74 20.00
C VAL A 44 -8.86 4.12 19.89
N SER A 45 -8.59 5.31 19.37
CA SER A 45 -7.35 6.02 19.66
C SER A 45 -7.37 6.40 21.15
N LEU A 46 -6.92 5.50 22.02
CA LEU A 46 -6.45 5.89 23.33
C LEU A 46 -5.04 6.47 23.15
N PRO A 47 -4.69 7.58 23.83
CA PRO A 47 -3.34 8.10 23.81
C PRO A 47 -2.39 7.01 24.33
N TYR A 48 -1.43 6.64 23.49
CA TYR A 48 -0.33 5.75 23.79
C TYR A 48 0.46 6.34 24.97
N SER A 49 0.16 5.89 26.19
CA SER A 49 0.95 6.20 27.37
C SER A 49 2.04 5.16 27.50
N ASN A 50 3.29 5.58 27.25
CA ASN A 50 4.49 4.83 27.54
C ASN A 50 4.60 4.58 29.05
N ALA A 51 3.95 3.53 29.58
CA ALA A 51 4.04 3.22 31.01
C ALA A 51 3.65 1.77 31.38
N ARG A 52 4.09 0.74 30.65
CA ARG A 52 4.20 -0.63 31.22
C ARG A 52 5.08 -1.58 30.40
N MET A 53 6.33 -1.21 30.16
CA MET A 53 7.41 -2.18 29.89
C MET A 53 8.46 -2.06 31.00
N LYS A 54 8.10 -2.51 32.20
CA LYS A 54 9.03 -3.01 33.22
C LYS A 54 8.27 -4.11 33.98
N GLN A 55 8.87 -5.29 34.06
CA GLN A 55 8.31 -6.57 34.58
C GLN A 55 7.29 -7.17 33.60
N GLU A 56 7.56 -8.23 32.85
CA GLU A 56 8.28 -9.47 33.17
C GLU A 56 9.26 -9.85 32.04
N LEU A 57 10.55 -9.83 32.35
CA LEU A 57 11.63 -10.43 31.57
C LEU A 57 12.51 -11.14 32.59
N THR A 58 12.04 -12.30 33.04
CA THR A 58 12.87 -13.35 33.64
C THR A 58 12.10 -14.66 33.46
N GLU A 59 12.81 -15.66 32.95
CA GLU A 59 12.42 -17.07 32.92
C GLU A 59 11.66 -17.54 31.66
N TYR A 60 12.41 -17.76 30.57
CA TYR A 60 12.52 -19.06 29.89
C TYR A 60 13.55 -18.92 28.74
N ASP A 61 14.83 -19.07 29.08
CA ASP A 61 15.93 -19.25 28.12
C ASP A 61 16.79 -20.41 28.64
N GLN A 62 16.52 -21.62 28.13
CA GLN A 62 17.45 -22.75 28.03
C GLN A 62 16.69 -23.99 27.55
N VAL A 63 16.65 -24.24 26.24
CA VAL A 63 17.13 -25.51 25.66
C VAL A 63 17.20 -25.43 24.12
N ASP A 64 18.31 -25.99 23.61
CA ASP A 64 18.51 -26.57 22.29
C ASP A 64 18.76 -25.67 21.07
N ALA A 65 20.00 -25.21 21.02
CA ALA A 65 20.77 -25.19 19.78
C ALA A 65 21.09 -26.64 19.34
N ARG A 66 20.59 -27.09 18.18
CA ARG A 66 21.31 -27.95 17.22
C ARG A 66 20.56 -28.16 15.90
N SER A 67 21.30 -27.89 14.82
CA SER A 67 21.27 -28.52 13.48
C SER A 67 20.00 -28.42 12.61
N PHE A 68 20.09 -27.58 11.58
CA PHE A 68 19.87 -28.06 10.21
C PHE A 68 20.73 -27.26 9.22
N GLU A 69 21.84 -27.86 8.77
CA GLU A 69 22.54 -27.46 7.55
C GLU A 69 21.76 -27.97 6.33
N SER A 70 21.62 -27.14 5.30
CA SER A 70 21.63 -27.61 3.91
C SER A 70 22.09 -26.49 2.99
N SER A 71 23.39 -26.54 2.72
CA SER A 71 24.11 -26.20 1.49
C SER A 71 23.26 -25.94 0.24
N TYR A 72 23.51 -24.83 -0.46
CA TYR A 72 23.77 -24.83 -1.90
C TYR A 72 24.81 -23.77 -2.25
N SER A 73 25.80 -24.23 -3.01
CA SER A 73 27.06 -23.56 -3.31
C SER A 73 26.97 -22.65 -4.53
N SER A 74 27.63 -21.49 -4.41
CA SER A 74 28.48 -20.79 -5.39
C SER A 74 28.13 -20.76 -6.90
N GLY A 75 28.08 -19.55 -7.44
CA GLY A 75 28.24 -19.26 -8.87
C GLY A 75 28.63 -17.80 -9.12
N PHE A 76 29.84 -17.44 -8.69
CA PHE A 76 30.47 -16.13 -8.90
C PHE A 76 31.05 -16.06 -10.32
N LEU A 77 30.65 -15.07 -11.13
CA LEU A 77 31.47 -14.60 -12.25
C LEU A 77 31.42 -13.08 -12.35
N GLN A 78 32.59 -12.50 -12.19
CA GLN A 78 32.95 -11.10 -12.32
C GLN A 78 33.35 -10.83 -13.78
N ALA A 79 32.94 -9.70 -14.36
CA ALA A 79 33.55 -9.20 -15.58
C ALA A 79 33.52 -7.66 -15.63
N THR A 80 34.64 -7.15 -16.15
CA THR A 80 35.19 -5.79 -16.16
C THR A 80 34.68 -4.91 -17.31
N VAL A 81 34.87 -3.59 -17.14
CA VAL A 81 34.66 -2.45 -18.08
C VAL A 81 35.38 -2.64 -19.44
N PRO A 82 35.00 -1.94 -20.53
CA PRO A 82 35.70 -0.68 -20.86
C PRO A 82 34.86 0.44 -21.53
N THR A 83 35.40 1.65 -21.43
CA THR A 83 35.07 2.92 -22.08
C THR A 83 35.34 2.92 -23.59
N SER A 84 34.57 3.67 -24.39
CA SER A 84 35.06 4.25 -25.67
C SER A 84 34.30 5.52 -26.09
N THR A 85 35.05 6.41 -26.74
CA THR A 85 34.75 7.77 -27.22
C THR A 85 34.77 7.84 -28.75
N SER A 86 33.87 8.62 -29.38
CA SER A 86 34.02 9.30 -30.70
C SER A 86 32.74 10.14 -30.98
N THR A 87 32.74 11.49 -31.03
CA THR A 87 33.10 12.49 -32.08
C THR A 87 32.19 12.60 -33.32
N SER A 88 31.57 13.80 -33.48
CA SER A 88 31.29 14.57 -34.75
C SER A 88 30.20 14.02 -35.70
N SER A 89 29.27 14.76 -36.34
CA SER A 89 29.17 16.17 -36.79
C SER A 89 27.75 16.52 -37.32
N ASP A 90 27.42 17.82 -37.28
CA ASP A 90 26.64 18.66 -38.22
C ASP A 90 25.12 18.43 -38.41
N LYS A 91 24.25 19.34 -37.89
CA LYS A 91 23.84 20.69 -38.38
C LYS A 91 22.63 20.65 -39.33
N HIS A 92 21.46 21.05 -38.82
CA HIS A 92 20.66 22.07 -39.50
C HIS A 92 19.87 22.93 -38.48
N LEU A 93 20.13 24.23 -38.56
CA LEU A 93 19.49 25.40 -37.95
C LEU A 93 18.03 25.51 -38.45
N SER A 94 17.05 26.26 -37.94
CA SER A 94 16.80 27.16 -36.80
C SER A 94 15.43 27.81 -37.09
N PHE A 95 14.61 28.13 -36.07
CA PHE A 95 13.59 29.21 -35.97
C PHE A 95 12.59 28.76 -34.89
N LEU A 96 12.45 29.35 -33.70
CA LEU A 96 12.53 30.74 -33.28
C LEU A 96 13.04 30.81 -31.83
N SER A 97 14.04 31.66 -31.60
CA SER A 97 14.42 32.15 -30.28
C SER A 97 13.56 33.37 -29.91
N LEU A 98 13.09 33.41 -28.68
CA LEU A 98 12.84 34.65 -27.93
C LEU A 98 13.39 34.43 -26.52
N ASP A 99 14.43 35.20 -26.20
CA ASP A 99 15.08 35.27 -24.89
C ASP A 99 14.57 36.51 -24.10
N PRO A 100 14.88 36.62 -22.80
CA PRO A 100 13.91 36.95 -21.76
C PRO A 100 14.04 38.37 -21.20
N THR A 101 12.97 38.90 -20.59
CA THR A 101 13.06 39.99 -19.61
C THR A 101 12.03 39.81 -18.47
N PRO A 102 12.32 40.37 -17.28
CA PRO A 102 11.98 39.77 -16.00
C PRO A 102 10.63 40.24 -15.46
N ILE A 103 9.78 39.30 -15.05
CA ILE A 103 8.58 39.62 -14.28
C ILE A 103 8.82 39.22 -12.84
N HIS A 104 8.92 40.28 -12.02
CA HIS A 104 8.95 40.34 -10.57
C HIS A 104 8.32 39.12 -9.85
N SER A 105 9.15 38.45 -9.05
CA SER A 105 8.71 37.47 -8.07
C SER A 105 8.10 38.18 -6.86
N PRO A 106 6.81 37.96 -6.51
CA PRO A 106 6.32 38.32 -5.19
C PRO A 106 6.53 37.12 -4.26
N GLY A 107 7.37 37.32 -3.26
CA GLY A 107 7.29 36.61 -1.99
C GLY A 107 7.90 35.21 -1.96
N SER A 108 9.11 35.14 -1.42
CA SER A 108 9.59 33.98 -0.70
C SER A 108 8.62 33.66 0.45
N TYR A 109 7.59 32.86 0.16
CA TYR A 109 6.80 32.22 1.21
C TYR A 109 7.71 31.17 1.86
N ARG A 110 8.34 31.61 2.94
CA ARG A 110 8.90 30.76 3.98
C ARG A 110 7.78 29.84 4.44
N TYR A 111 7.63 28.68 3.81
CA TYR A 111 6.74 27.63 4.27
C TYR A 111 7.28 27.17 5.62
N LYS A 112 6.71 27.73 6.69
CA LYS A 112 6.77 27.12 8.00
C LYS A 112 6.01 25.80 7.88
N SER A 113 6.76 24.71 7.80
CA SER A 113 6.27 23.37 8.07
C SER A 113 5.60 23.33 9.45
N ASN A 114 4.63 22.42 9.58
CA ASN A 114 3.89 22.00 10.78
C ASN A 114 2.52 22.67 10.99
N LEU A 115 1.49 21.99 10.48
CA LEU A 115 0.32 21.53 11.25
C LEU A 115 -0.32 20.40 10.42
N ASN A 116 -0.26 19.16 10.94
CA ASN A 116 -0.93 17.99 10.39
C ASN A 116 -2.45 18.17 10.53
N MET A 117 -3.06 18.95 9.63
CA MET A 117 -4.48 19.25 9.68
C MET A 117 -5.25 18.07 9.10
N THR A 118 -5.78 17.22 9.97
CA THR A 118 -6.68 16.14 9.59
C THR A 118 -7.96 16.73 8.99
N LEU A 119 -8.24 16.40 7.73
CA LEU A 119 -9.47 16.84 7.07
C LEU A 119 -10.61 15.89 7.45
N THR A 120 -11.74 16.45 7.86
CA THR A 120 -12.92 15.65 8.24
C THR A 120 -14.08 15.95 7.31
N PHE A 121 -14.81 14.91 6.90
CA PHE A 121 -15.96 15.01 5.98
C PHE A 121 -17.19 14.34 6.57
N GLU A 122 -18.37 14.90 6.34
CA GLU A 122 -19.64 14.33 6.85
C GLU A 122 -20.11 13.11 6.09
N THR A 123 -19.79 13.02 4.80
CA THR A 123 -20.22 11.91 3.94
C THR A 123 -19.08 11.36 3.09
N PRO A 124 -19.07 10.05 2.78
CA PRO A 124 -18.12 9.45 1.84
C PRO A 124 -18.15 10.10 0.46
N SER A 125 -19.32 10.55 0.00
CA SER A 125 -19.47 11.25 -1.28
C SER A 125 -18.76 12.61 -1.29
N ALA A 126 -18.92 13.42 -0.23
CA ALA A 126 -18.21 14.70 -0.11
C ALA A 126 -16.69 14.51 -0.04
N MET A 127 -16.24 13.47 0.65
CA MET A 127 -14.83 13.06 0.64
C MET A 127 -14.37 12.71 -0.77
N LEU A 128 -15.11 11.87 -1.49
CA LEU A 128 -14.77 11.45 -2.85
C LEU A 128 -14.65 12.67 -3.79
N ASP A 129 -15.59 13.60 -3.72
CA ASP A 129 -15.58 14.80 -4.54
C ASP A 129 -14.36 15.69 -4.25
N TYR A 130 -14.05 15.88 -2.97
CA TYR A 130 -12.88 16.66 -2.55
C TYR A 130 -11.57 16.02 -3.02
N VAL A 131 -11.40 14.73 -2.76
CA VAL A 131 -10.19 13.99 -3.14
C VAL A 131 -10.04 13.94 -4.66
N THR A 132 -11.15 13.83 -5.41
CA THR A 132 -11.14 13.86 -6.88
C THR A 132 -10.68 15.22 -7.42
N ARG A 133 -11.13 16.34 -6.84
CA ARG A 133 -10.66 17.68 -7.23
C ARG A 133 -9.18 17.89 -6.89
N ASN A 134 -8.71 17.28 -5.81
CA ASN A 134 -7.35 17.41 -5.30
C ASN A 134 -6.48 16.16 -5.59
N TRP A 135 -6.73 15.44 -6.68
CA TRP A 135 -6.14 14.10 -6.94
C TRP A 135 -4.61 14.05 -6.97
N ARG A 136 -3.95 15.20 -7.23
CA ARG A 136 -2.48 15.36 -7.21
C ARG A 136 -1.90 15.32 -5.80
N THR A 137 -2.69 15.64 -4.78
CA THR A 137 -2.29 15.57 -3.38
C THR A 137 -2.31 14.11 -2.90
N ARG A 138 -1.53 13.82 -1.86
CA ARG A 138 -1.45 12.51 -1.21
C ARG A 138 -2.39 12.46 -0.02
N PHE A 139 -3.34 11.54 -0.04
CA PHE A 139 -4.34 11.39 1.01
C PHE A 139 -4.36 9.96 1.54
N VAL A 140 -4.61 9.81 2.83
CA VAL A 140 -4.76 8.51 3.49
C VAL A 140 -6.03 8.48 4.33
N THR A 141 -6.73 7.36 4.37
CA THR A 141 -7.87 7.14 5.26
C THR A 141 -7.92 5.70 5.76
N VAL A 142 -8.48 5.50 6.95
CA VAL A 142 -8.77 4.18 7.52
C VAL A 142 -10.26 3.99 7.81
N ASP A 143 -11.10 4.96 7.39
CA ASP A 143 -12.51 5.01 7.76
C ASP A 143 -13.42 4.40 6.66
N LEU A 144 -12.85 4.00 5.52
CA LEU A 144 -13.58 3.32 4.44
C LEU A 144 -13.68 1.81 4.72
N CYS A 145 -14.73 1.42 5.45
CA CYS A 145 -14.89 0.05 5.93
C CYS A 145 -16.04 -0.75 5.28
N THR A 146 -16.78 -0.18 4.31
CA THR A 146 -17.84 -0.87 3.57
C THR A 146 -17.40 -1.12 2.13
N ARG A 147 -17.69 -2.31 1.59
CA ARG A 147 -17.42 -2.64 0.18
C ARG A 147 -18.03 -1.61 -0.78
N GLU A 148 -19.28 -1.20 -0.54
CA GLU A 148 -19.98 -0.24 -1.40
C GLU A 148 -19.29 1.14 -1.46
N HIS A 149 -18.67 1.58 -0.37
CA HIS A 149 -17.89 2.80 -0.38
C HIS A 149 -16.61 2.58 -1.18
N VAL A 150 -15.84 1.54 -0.87
CA VAL A 150 -14.60 1.18 -1.57
C VAL A 150 -14.82 1.09 -3.08
N GLU A 151 -15.84 0.38 -3.56
CA GLU A 151 -16.14 0.23 -5.00
C GLU A 151 -16.39 1.58 -5.71
N ARG A 152 -16.96 2.58 -5.02
CA ARG A 152 -17.13 3.92 -5.61
C ARG A 152 -15.78 4.62 -5.80
N PHE A 153 -14.86 4.46 -4.85
CA PHE A 153 -13.51 5.02 -4.92
C PHE A 153 -12.61 4.26 -5.92
N MET A 154 -12.77 2.93 -6.04
CA MET A 154 -12.04 2.07 -6.99
C MET A 154 -12.18 2.50 -8.45
N LYS A 155 -13.26 3.21 -8.80
CA LYS A 155 -13.44 3.78 -10.15
C LYS A 155 -12.42 4.88 -10.48
N ARG A 156 -11.62 5.35 -9.51
CA ARG A 156 -10.64 6.41 -9.69
C ARG A 156 -9.24 5.81 -9.87
N PRO A 157 -8.49 6.20 -10.91
CA PRO A 157 -7.19 5.61 -11.23
C PRO A 157 -6.08 5.97 -10.24
N PHE A 158 -6.35 6.85 -9.28
CA PHE A 158 -5.42 7.27 -8.24
C PHE A 158 -5.73 6.65 -6.85
N PHE A 159 -6.77 5.82 -6.76
CA PHE A 159 -7.21 5.17 -5.53
C PHE A 159 -6.54 3.81 -5.36
N MET A 160 -5.95 3.57 -4.20
CA MET A 160 -5.34 2.31 -3.80
C MET A 160 -5.99 1.79 -2.52
N LEU A 161 -6.31 0.51 -2.50
CA LEU A 161 -6.77 -0.20 -1.30
C LEU A 161 -5.64 -1.07 -0.74
N LEU A 162 -5.23 -0.78 0.48
CA LEU A 162 -4.17 -1.45 1.21
C LEU A 162 -4.79 -2.29 2.33
N SER A 163 -4.48 -3.59 2.38
CA SER A 163 -4.90 -4.47 3.48
C SER A 163 -3.73 -4.74 4.42
N VAL A 164 -3.94 -4.56 5.72
CA VAL A 164 -2.95 -4.85 6.76
C VAL A 164 -3.48 -5.96 7.66
N ASP A 165 -2.79 -7.08 7.70
CA ASP A 165 -3.14 -8.24 8.51
C ASP A 165 -2.00 -8.63 9.44
N ALA A 166 -2.25 -9.50 10.42
CA ALA A 166 -1.23 -10.01 11.32
C ALA A 166 -1.66 -11.35 11.96
N PRO A 167 -0.70 -12.19 12.41
CA PRO A 167 -1.02 -13.41 13.14
C PRO A 167 -1.92 -13.15 14.35
N ILE A 168 -2.92 -14.01 14.56
CA ILE A 168 -3.99 -13.80 15.56
C ILE A 168 -3.45 -13.57 16.98
N LEU A 169 -2.42 -14.34 17.38
CA LEU A 169 -1.78 -14.21 18.68
C LEU A 169 -1.04 -12.87 18.83
N ASP A 170 -0.45 -12.36 17.75
CA ASP A 170 0.26 -11.09 17.79
C ASP A 170 -0.72 -9.92 17.85
N ARG A 171 -1.85 -10.02 17.14
CA ARG A 171 -2.94 -9.05 17.27
C ARG A 171 -3.56 -9.05 18.66
N TYR A 172 -3.77 -10.23 19.26
CA TYR A 172 -4.28 -10.35 20.63
C TYR A 172 -3.31 -9.74 21.65
N ARG A 173 -2.00 -10.00 21.53
CA ARG A 173 -0.98 -9.37 22.39
C ARG A 173 -0.94 -7.84 22.25
N ARG A 174 -1.29 -7.32 21.07
CA ARG A 174 -1.40 -5.88 20.80
C ARG A 174 -2.77 -5.31 21.19
N SER A 175 -3.78 -6.15 21.43
CA SER A 175 -5.10 -5.72 21.85
C SER A 175 -5.18 -5.61 23.37
N ASN A 176 -6.12 -4.80 23.85
CA ASN A 176 -6.43 -4.70 25.27
C ASN A 176 -7.58 -5.66 25.65
N SER A 177 -7.66 -6.82 25.00
CA SER A 177 -8.75 -7.78 25.18
C SER A 177 -8.48 -8.70 26.37
N ASN A 178 -9.46 -8.87 27.25
CA ASN A 178 -9.29 -9.67 28.47
C ASN A 178 -9.24 -11.18 28.20
N SER A 179 -9.96 -11.66 27.18
CA SER A 179 -10.04 -13.08 26.81
C SER A 179 -9.64 -13.29 25.36
N LEU A 180 -8.88 -14.35 25.09
CA LEU A 180 -8.56 -14.78 23.73
C LEU A 180 -9.82 -15.22 22.99
N GLU A 181 -10.74 -15.92 23.65
CA GLU A 181 -11.95 -16.44 23.01
C GLU A 181 -12.86 -15.30 22.51
N ASP A 182 -13.04 -14.26 23.33
CA ASP A 182 -13.82 -13.10 22.95
C ASP A 182 -13.16 -12.31 21.80
N PHE A 183 -11.83 -12.24 21.80
CA PHE A 183 -11.08 -11.62 20.72
C PHE A 183 -11.23 -12.38 19.40
N VAL A 184 -11.10 -13.71 19.42
CA VAL A 184 -11.28 -14.56 18.24
C VAL A 184 -12.70 -14.45 17.71
N ARG A 185 -13.72 -14.51 18.60
CA ARG A 185 -15.12 -14.39 18.21
C ARG A 185 -15.41 -13.05 17.52
N ALA A 186 -14.93 -11.94 18.08
CA ALA A 186 -15.10 -10.62 17.49
C ALA A 186 -14.36 -10.49 16.15
N ASP A 187 -13.18 -11.09 16.00
CA ASP A 187 -12.46 -11.07 14.74
C ASP A 187 -13.12 -11.92 13.66
N ASP A 188 -13.61 -13.12 14.01
CA ASP A 188 -14.33 -13.98 13.08
C ASP A 188 -15.59 -13.28 12.56
N GLU A 189 -16.33 -12.64 13.46
CA GLU A 189 -17.48 -11.81 13.11
C GLU A 189 -17.11 -10.69 12.13
N TYR A 190 -15.99 -10.01 12.37
CA TYR A 190 -15.52 -8.92 11.51
C TYR A 190 -14.99 -9.41 10.14
N VAL A 191 -14.27 -10.53 10.12
CA VAL A 191 -13.63 -11.07 8.91
C VAL A 191 -14.64 -11.79 8.03
N PHE A 192 -15.50 -12.62 8.63
CA PHE A 192 -16.44 -13.50 7.92
C PHE A 192 -17.88 -12.97 7.89
N GLY A 193 -18.25 -12.05 8.77
CA GLY A 193 -19.61 -11.53 8.90
C GLY A 193 -20.53 -12.45 9.71
N GLN A 194 -21.67 -11.91 10.17
CA GLN A 194 -22.73 -12.68 10.81
C GLN A 194 -23.66 -13.33 9.77
N GLY A 195 -23.15 -14.30 8.99
CA GLY A 195 -23.96 -15.11 8.06
C GLY A 195 -24.07 -14.58 6.63
N ILE A 196 -25.00 -15.13 5.84
CA ILE A 196 -25.05 -15.04 4.37
C ILE A 196 -25.31 -13.61 3.85
N GLN A 197 -25.97 -12.74 4.63
CA GLN A 197 -26.40 -11.41 4.19
C GLN A 197 -25.35 -10.31 4.41
N ASP A 198 -24.31 -10.55 5.22
CA ASP A 198 -23.36 -9.51 5.67
C ASP A 198 -22.01 -9.52 4.93
N SER A 199 -21.94 -10.25 3.82
CA SER A 199 -20.73 -10.34 2.99
C SER A 199 -20.19 -8.97 2.55
N LYS A 200 -21.05 -7.96 2.42
CA LYS A 200 -20.68 -6.59 2.02
C LYS A 200 -19.93 -5.79 3.09
N GLN A 201 -20.11 -6.13 4.37
CA GLN A 201 -19.45 -5.48 5.50
C GLN A 201 -18.22 -6.26 5.98
N SER A 202 -18.20 -7.58 5.70
CA SER A 202 -17.07 -8.45 6.03
C SER A 202 -15.76 -8.04 5.33
N LEU A 203 -14.62 -8.19 6.00
CA LEU A 203 -13.32 -8.00 5.36
C LEU A 203 -13.08 -8.99 4.20
N LYS A 204 -13.56 -10.23 4.34
CA LYS A 204 -13.41 -11.25 3.31
C LYS A 204 -14.04 -10.81 1.99
N GLY A 205 -15.20 -10.15 2.08
CA GLY A 205 -15.87 -9.54 0.94
C GLY A 205 -15.18 -8.33 0.33
N MET A 206 -14.02 -7.89 0.83
CA MET A 206 -13.23 -6.80 0.21
C MET A 206 -11.88 -7.28 -0.33
N HIS A 207 -11.49 -8.54 -0.08
CA HIS A 207 -10.16 -9.05 -0.41
C HIS A 207 -9.86 -9.05 -1.93
N ASP A 208 -10.88 -9.15 -2.77
CA ASP A 208 -10.79 -9.06 -4.23
C ASP A 208 -10.46 -7.64 -4.74
N LEU A 209 -10.72 -6.61 -3.93
CA LEU A 209 -10.46 -5.21 -4.27
C LEU A 209 -9.10 -4.69 -3.78
N VAL A 210 -8.38 -5.51 -3.00
CA VAL A 210 -7.11 -5.14 -2.37
C VAL A 210 -5.98 -5.14 -3.41
N HIS A 211 -5.24 -4.04 -3.48
CA HIS A 211 -4.08 -3.92 -4.38
C HIS A 211 -2.80 -4.46 -3.74
N ILE A 212 -2.61 -4.14 -2.45
CA ILE A 212 -1.43 -4.51 -1.70
C ILE A 212 -1.88 -5.11 -0.38
N LYS A 213 -1.31 -6.27 -0.02
CA LYS A 213 -1.53 -6.94 1.26
C LYS A 213 -0.22 -6.94 2.05
N ILE A 214 -0.25 -6.34 3.24
CA ILE A 214 0.84 -6.32 4.20
C ILE A 214 0.52 -7.29 5.32
N ILE A 215 1.45 -8.16 5.66
CA ILE A 215 1.36 -9.05 6.83
C ILE A 215 2.34 -8.52 7.87
N ASN A 216 1.82 -8.06 9.00
CA ASN A 216 2.57 -7.49 10.10
C ASN A 216 2.84 -8.56 11.18
N ASP A 217 3.80 -9.43 10.87
CA ASP A 217 4.41 -10.41 11.77
C ASP A 217 5.55 -9.83 12.63
N PHE A 218 5.86 -8.54 12.46
CA PHE A 218 6.98 -7.89 13.14
C PHE A 218 6.70 -7.61 14.62
N ARG A 219 7.73 -7.80 15.45
CA ARG A 219 7.71 -7.49 16.89
C ARG A 219 7.89 -5.99 17.18
N SER A 220 8.56 -5.26 16.28
CA SER A 220 8.89 -3.85 16.47
C SER A 220 8.38 -2.97 15.32
N VAL A 221 8.03 -1.73 15.66
CA VAL A 221 7.57 -0.72 14.68
C VAL A 221 8.68 -0.38 13.66
N SER A 222 9.95 -0.36 14.10
CA SER A 222 11.08 -0.10 13.21
C SER A 222 11.26 -1.18 12.14
N ALA A 223 11.02 -2.46 12.49
CA ALA A 223 11.08 -3.55 11.51
C ALA A 223 9.96 -3.43 10.49
N LEU A 224 8.73 -3.12 10.94
CA LEU A 224 7.61 -2.81 10.05
C LEU A 224 7.96 -1.64 9.12
N HIS A 225 8.47 -0.53 9.64
CA HIS A 225 8.86 0.62 8.81
C HIS A 225 9.95 0.30 7.79
N SER A 226 10.87 -0.61 8.11
CA SER A 226 11.90 -1.06 7.17
C SER A 226 11.25 -1.86 6.04
N HIS A 227 10.37 -2.80 6.39
CA HIS A 227 9.58 -3.55 5.40
C HIS A 227 8.73 -2.65 4.50
N LEU A 228 8.10 -1.59 5.05
CA LEU A 228 7.32 -0.62 4.25
C LEU A 228 8.19 0.20 3.29
N ASN A 229 9.48 0.42 3.60
CA ASN A 229 10.41 1.05 2.65
C ASN A 229 10.69 0.13 1.48
N ASP A 230 11.02 -1.12 1.78
CA ASP A 230 11.38 -2.12 0.79
C ASP A 230 10.21 -2.43 -0.14
N LEU A 231 8.98 -2.40 0.39
CA LEU A 231 7.76 -2.62 -0.38
C LEU A 231 7.42 -1.48 -1.34
N ASN A 232 7.99 -0.27 -1.13
CA ASN A 232 7.81 0.90 -2.00
C ASN A 232 6.34 1.18 -2.40
N ILE A 233 5.47 1.37 -1.41
CA ILE A 233 4.00 1.57 -1.58
C ILE A 233 3.64 2.65 -2.62
N LEU A 234 4.53 3.62 -2.83
CA LEU A 234 4.31 4.75 -3.73
C LEU A 234 4.61 4.46 -5.20
N ASP A 235 5.07 3.25 -5.53
CA ASP A 235 5.31 2.86 -6.90
C ASP A 235 4.00 2.95 -7.71
N PRO A 236 3.93 3.79 -8.77
CA PRO A 236 2.77 3.87 -9.64
C PRO A 236 2.41 2.53 -10.30
N SER A 237 3.38 1.61 -10.43
CA SER A 237 3.19 0.29 -11.04
C SER A 237 2.09 -0.52 -10.34
N HIS A 238 1.86 -0.28 -9.04
CA HIS A 238 0.83 -0.93 -8.24
C HIS A 238 -0.62 -0.58 -8.64
N LEU A 239 -0.85 0.60 -9.20
CA LEU A 239 -2.16 1.02 -9.69
C LEU A 239 -2.30 0.84 -11.19
N ARG A 240 -1.18 1.00 -11.90
CA ARG A 240 -1.14 0.88 -13.35
C ARG A 240 0.17 0.19 -13.71
N PRO A 241 0.13 -1.06 -14.23
CA PRO A 241 1.35 -1.76 -14.58
C PRO A 241 2.12 -0.95 -15.64
N ASP A 242 3.44 -0.96 -15.51
CA ASP A 242 4.34 -0.44 -16.53
C ASP A 242 4.16 -1.23 -17.83
N TRP A 243 4.66 -0.65 -18.94
CA TRP A 243 4.57 -1.27 -20.25
C TRP A 243 5.12 -2.70 -20.26
N ASP A 244 6.29 -2.92 -19.67
CA ASP A 244 6.90 -4.25 -19.61
C ASP A 244 6.03 -5.26 -18.84
N THR A 245 5.53 -4.89 -17.66
CA THR A 245 4.63 -5.74 -16.86
C THR A 245 3.33 -6.03 -17.62
N TYR A 246 2.74 -5.02 -18.24
CA TYR A 246 1.55 -5.15 -19.08
C TYR A 246 1.77 -6.12 -20.24
N PHE A 247 2.88 -5.95 -20.97
CA PHE A 247 3.27 -6.78 -22.10
C PHE A 247 3.59 -8.21 -21.72
N MET A 248 4.34 -8.42 -20.64
CA MET A 248 4.67 -9.76 -20.15
C MET A 248 3.45 -10.50 -19.60
N THR A 249 2.52 -9.79 -18.96
CA THR A 249 1.25 -10.36 -18.50
C THR A 249 0.41 -10.79 -19.70
N LEU A 250 0.34 -9.98 -20.76
CA LEU A 250 -0.37 -10.35 -21.98
C LEU A 250 0.26 -11.56 -22.69
N ALA A 251 1.58 -11.63 -22.75
CA ALA A 251 2.29 -12.81 -23.28
C ALA A 251 1.99 -14.07 -22.45
N SER A 252 1.93 -13.94 -21.13
CA SER A 252 1.57 -15.05 -20.23
C SER A 252 0.13 -15.51 -20.44
N LEU A 253 -0.82 -14.58 -20.60
CA LEU A 253 -2.22 -14.88 -20.94
C LEU A 253 -2.37 -15.56 -22.31
N ALA A 254 -1.57 -15.16 -23.30
CA ALA A 254 -1.52 -15.85 -24.60
C ALA A 254 -1.01 -17.30 -24.44
N ALA A 255 0.04 -17.50 -23.63
CA ALA A 255 0.59 -18.82 -23.32
C ALA A 255 -0.48 -19.74 -22.68
N GLU A 256 -1.32 -19.21 -21.78
CA GLU A 256 -2.40 -19.97 -21.14
C GLU A 256 -3.43 -20.51 -22.13
N ARG A 257 -3.65 -19.81 -23.24
CA ARG A 257 -4.56 -20.24 -24.33
C ARG A 257 -3.95 -21.29 -25.25
N SER A 258 -2.65 -21.60 -25.13
CA SER A 258 -2.01 -22.60 -25.97
C SER A 258 -2.51 -24.01 -25.63
N ASN A 259 -2.76 -24.82 -26.67
CA ASN A 259 -3.18 -26.23 -26.53
C ASN A 259 -1.99 -27.20 -26.35
N CYS A 260 -0.76 -26.70 -26.45
CA CYS A 260 0.43 -27.55 -26.37
C CYS A 260 0.57 -28.15 -24.97
N MET A 261 0.65 -29.49 -24.91
CA MET A 261 0.82 -30.21 -23.64
C MET A 261 2.26 -30.18 -23.12
N LYS A 262 3.25 -29.93 -23.99
CA LYS A 262 4.68 -29.99 -23.63
C LYS A 262 5.23 -28.66 -23.12
N ARG A 263 4.91 -27.55 -23.80
CA ARG A 263 5.31 -26.20 -23.40
C ARG A 263 4.22 -25.20 -23.79
N ARG A 264 3.73 -24.46 -22.80
CA ARG A 264 2.86 -23.31 -23.03
C ARG A 264 3.73 -22.08 -23.17
N VAL A 265 3.84 -21.57 -24.39
CA VAL A 265 4.62 -20.37 -24.71
C VAL A 265 3.67 -19.36 -25.30
N GLY A 266 3.83 -18.10 -24.90
CA GLY A 266 3.13 -16.98 -25.48
C GLY A 266 4.14 -15.89 -25.82
N ALA A 267 3.89 -15.19 -26.91
CA ALA A 267 4.76 -14.16 -27.41
C ALA A 267 3.93 -12.98 -27.89
N ILE A 268 4.47 -11.77 -27.74
CA ILE A 268 3.88 -10.58 -28.32
C ILE A 268 4.95 -9.79 -29.05
N LEU A 269 4.58 -9.20 -30.19
CA LEU A 269 5.42 -8.25 -30.93
C LEU A 269 4.88 -6.85 -30.67
N VAL A 270 5.72 -5.97 -30.14
CA VAL A 270 5.35 -4.61 -29.76
C VAL A 270 6.20 -3.61 -30.53
N ARG A 271 5.59 -2.49 -30.93
CA ARG A 271 6.28 -1.31 -31.48
C ARG A 271 5.57 -0.06 -30.98
N ASP A 272 6.34 0.92 -30.49
CA ASP A 272 5.80 2.21 -30.01
C ASP A 272 4.67 2.04 -28.97
N ASN A 273 4.87 1.12 -28.02
CA ASN A 273 3.88 0.71 -27.01
C ASN A 273 2.54 0.19 -27.56
N ARG A 274 2.53 -0.25 -28.82
CA ARG A 274 1.37 -0.87 -29.47
C ARG A 274 1.68 -2.31 -29.83
N ILE A 275 0.75 -3.19 -29.49
CA ILE A 275 0.82 -4.62 -29.85
C ILE A 275 0.54 -4.74 -31.35
N LEU A 276 1.50 -5.30 -32.09
CA LEU A 276 1.41 -5.60 -33.51
C LEU A 276 0.87 -7.00 -33.76
N SER A 277 1.29 -7.97 -32.95
CA SER A 277 0.87 -9.37 -33.05
C SER A 277 0.98 -10.09 -31.70
N THR A 278 0.19 -11.14 -31.53
CA THR A 278 0.17 -12.04 -30.37
C THR A 278 0.24 -13.48 -30.87
N GLY A 279 1.05 -14.33 -30.23
CA GLY A 279 1.23 -15.74 -30.59
C GLY A 279 1.36 -16.64 -29.38
#